data_AF-A0A1G3IL65-F1
#
_entry.id   AF-A0A1G3IL65-F1
#
_cell.length_a   1.000
_cell.length_b   1.000
_cell.length_c   1.000
_cell.angle_alpha   90.00
_cell.angle_beta   90.00
_cell.angle_gamma   90.00
#
_symmetry.space_group_name_H-M   'P 1'
#
loop_
_entity.id
_entity.type
_entity.pdbx_description
1 polymer ?
#
loop_
_entity_poly.entity_id
_entity_poly.type
_entity_poly.pdbx_seq_one_letter_code
_entity_poly.pdbx_strand_id
1 'polypeptide(L)'
;MVKKIVAVLLIVIAGGTWGYLDYMNKQEIKAAEELRQAMVEARAQAAAREKAAAEAKAKFEAMILADMTVCKETAEKTKTDFLEANKKPVKRKPGQFTVPPAVQAEADQTLETANAACQATYDTRLASGS
;
A
#
# COMPACT_ATOMS: atom_id res chain seq x y z
N MET A 1 -73.62 36.93 -7.93
CA MET A 1 -73.06 35.56 -7.77
C MET A 1 -71.66 35.42 -8.37
N VAL A 2 -71.42 35.86 -9.60
CA VAL A 2 -70.13 35.71 -10.32
C VAL A 2 -68.90 36.19 -9.51
N LYS A 3 -68.93 37.38 -8.90
CA LYS A 3 -67.79 37.88 -8.09
C LYS A 3 -67.40 36.98 -6.91
N LYS A 4 -68.35 36.28 -6.28
CA LYS A 4 -68.05 35.36 -5.16
C LYS A 4 -67.37 34.07 -5.67
N ILE A 5 -67.79 33.58 -6.83
CA ILE A 5 -67.19 32.39 -7.46
C ILE A 5 -65.74 32.67 -7.87
N VAL A 6 -65.48 33.84 -8.47
CA VAL A 6 -64.12 34.26 -8.85
C VAL A 6 -63.22 34.42 -7.62
N ALA A 7 -63.74 34.99 -6.52
CA ALA A 7 -62.97 35.12 -5.28
C ALA A 7 -62.60 33.76 -4.67
N VAL A 8 -63.50 32.79 -4.66
CA VAL A 8 -63.22 31.43 -4.16
C VAL A 8 -62.18 30.72 -5.03
N LEU A 9 -62.28 30.85 -6.36
CA LEU A 9 -61.28 30.28 -7.28
C LEU A 9 -59.88 30.85 -7.04
N LEU A 10 -59.76 32.16 -6.83
CA LEU A 10 -58.46 32.79 -6.54
C LEU A 10 -57.85 32.29 -5.22
N ILE A 11 -58.66 32.04 -4.19
CA ILE A 11 -58.20 31.50 -2.90
C ILE A 11 -57.70 30.05 -3.07
N VAL A 12 -58.44 29.23 -3.82
CA VAL A 12 -58.05 27.84 -4.09
C VAL A 12 -56.76 27.77 -4.90
N ILE A 13 -56.60 28.63 -5.92
CA ILE A 13 -55.38 28.69 -6.72
C ILE A 13 -54.20 29.13 -5.84
N ALA A 14 -54.34 30.21 -5.08
CA ALA A 14 -53.28 30.72 -4.22
C ALA A 14 -52.84 29.68 -3.15
N GLY A 15 -53.80 29.05 -2.48
CA GLY A 15 -53.53 27.98 -1.50
C GLY A 15 -52.92 26.74 -2.13
N GLY A 16 -53.39 26.34 -3.31
CA GLY A 16 -52.85 25.22 -4.07
C GLY A 16 -51.41 25.46 -4.54
N THR A 17 -51.10 26.66 -5.04
CA THR A 17 -49.73 27.02 -5.42
C THR A 17 -48.78 27.05 -4.24
N TRP A 18 -49.23 27.54 -3.07
CA TRP A 18 -48.39 27.54 -1.86
C TRP A 18 -48.12 26.13 -1.36
N GLY A 19 -49.15 25.27 -1.31
CA GLY A 19 -49.01 23.88 -0.90
C GLY A 19 -48.11 23.08 -1.84
N TYR A 20 -48.19 23.34 -3.15
CA TYR A 20 -47.31 22.72 -4.14
C TYR A 20 -45.85 23.15 -3.97
N LEU A 21 -45.61 24.45 -3.76
CA LEU A 21 -44.28 25.00 -3.49
C LEU A 21 -43.68 24.43 -2.19
N ASP A 22 -44.46 24.34 -1.11
CA ASP A 22 -44.01 23.76 0.16
C ASP A 22 -43.68 22.26 0.02
N TYR A 23 -44.48 21.51 -0.74
CA TYR A 23 -44.22 20.11 -1.01
C TYR A 23 -42.93 19.89 -1.81
N MET A 24 -42.72 20.68 -2.87
CA MET A 24 -41.49 20.64 -3.67
C MET A 24 -40.26 20.99 -2.83
N ASN A 25 -40.34 22.03 -2.00
CA ASN A 25 -39.24 22.44 -1.14
C ASN A 25 -38.87 21.34 -0.13
N LYS A 26 -39.86 20.65 0.44
CA LYS A 26 -39.62 19.48 1.32
C LYS A 26 -38.99 18.31 0.57
N GLN A 27 -39.33 18.08 -0.68
CA GLN A 27 -38.67 17.05 -1.50
C GLN A 27 -37.21 17.42 -1.77
N GLU A 28 -36.93 18.67 -2.12
CA GLU A 28 -35.57 19.13 -2.39
C GLU A 28 -34.69 19.05 -1.15
N ILE A 29 -35.21 19.40 0.03
CA ILE A 29 -34.47 19.28 1.30
C ILE A 29 -34.13 17.82 1.59
N LYS A 30 -35.08 16.89 1.40
CA LYS A 30 -34.83 15.45 1.58
C LYS A 30 -33.79 14.93 0.60
N ALA A 31 -33.91 15.28 -0.67
CA ALA A 31 -32.94 14.88 -1.71
C ALA A 31 -31.54 15.44 -1.42
N ALA A 32 -31.45 16.68 -0.92
CA ALA A 32 -30.18 17.29 -0.52
C ALA A 32 -29.56 16.61 0.71
N GLU A 33 -30.38 16.14 1.65
CA GLU A 33 -29.93 15.41 2.83
C GLU A 33 -29.43 13.99 2.47
N GLU A 34 -30.16 13.28 1.60
CA GLU A 34 -29.75 11.99 1.04
C GLU A 34 -28.41 12.11 0.28
N LEU A 35 -28.27 13.13 -0.57
CA LEU A 35 -27.01 13.42 -1.27
C LEU A 35 -25.86 13.72 -0.30
N ARG A 36 -26.13 14.47 0.78
CA ARG A 36 -25.12 14.72 1.81
C ARG A 36 -24.67 13.43 2.49
N GLN A 37 -25.61 12.57 2.88
CA GLN A 37 -25.29 11.28 3.51
C GLN A 37 -24.48 10.40 2.56
N ALA A 38 -24.89 10.28 1.29
CA ALA A 38 -24.15 9.53 0.27
C ALA A 38 -22.73 10.06 0.07
N MET A 39 -22.52 11.39 0.08
CA MET A 39 -21.17 11.97 0.00
C MET A 39 -20.33 11.69 1.24
N VAL A 40 -20.92 11.70 2.43
CA VAL A 40 -20.20 11.35 3.67
C VAL A 40 -19.75 9.90 3.63
N GLU A 41 -20.63 8.99 3.24
CA GLU A 41 -20.30 7.57 3.08
C GLU A 41 -19.24 7.33 2.01
N ALA A 42 -19.37 7.98 0.85
CA ALA A 42 -18.38 7.88 -0.22
C ALA A 42 -16.99 8.38 0.22
N ARG A 43 -16.93 9.48 0.97
CA ARG A 43 -15.67 9.97 1.57
C ARG A 43 -15.11 9.00 2.59
N ALA A 44 -15.95 8.41 3.44
CA ALA A 44 -15.52 7.43 4.43
C ALA A 44 -14.94 6.17 3.75
N GLN A 45 -15.60 5.68 2.70
CA GLN A 45 -15.12 4.55 1.91
C GLN A 45 -13.82 4.87 1.17
N ALA A 46 -13.69 6.06 0.58
CA ALA A 46 -12.47 6.50 -0.07
C ALA A 46 -11.31 6.56 0.93
N ALA A 47 -11.52 7.21 2.08
CA ALA A 47 -10.51 7.29 3.14
C ALA A 47 -10.13 5.89 3.68
N ALA A 48 -11.09 4.97 3.81
CA ALA A 48 -10.81 3.60 4.22
C ALA A 48 -9.97 2.84 3.19
N ARG A 49 -10.25 3.02 1.88
CA ARG A 49 -9.47 2.42 0.79
C ARG A 49 -8.05 2.98 0.74
N GLU A 50 -7.88 4.30 0.91
CA GLU A 50 -6.56 4.92 0.96
C GLU A 50 -5.74 4.40 2.15
N LYS A 51 -6.34 4.29 3.34
CA LYS A 51 -5.68 3.71 4.51
C LYS A 51 -5.27 2.26 4.27
N ALA A 52 -6.18 1.43 3.73
CA ALA A 52 -5.87 0.04 3.41
C ALA A 52 -4.74 -0.09 2.37
N ALA A 53 -4.72 0.77 1.35
CA ALA A 53 -3.66 0.80 0.36
C ALA A 53 -2.32 1.25 0.95
N ALA A 54 -2.31 2.24 1.85
CA ALA A 54 -1.11 2.69 2.55
C ALA A 54 -0.55 1.60 3.47
N GLU A 55 -1.41 0.92 4.24
CA GLU A 55 -1.00 -0.21 5.08
C GLU A 55 -0.45 -1.38 4.25
N ALA A 56 -1.07 -1.69 3.12
CA ALA A 56 -0.59 -2.74 2.23
C ALA A 56 0.80 -2.40 1.65
N LYS A 57 1.01 -1.15 1.23
CA LYS A 57 2.33 -0.67 0.78
C LYS A 57 3.38 -0.76 1.88
N ALA A 58 3.06 -0.30 3.09
CA ALA A 58 3.99 -0.37 4.23
C ALA A 58 4.36 -1.82 4.58
N LYS A 59 3.38 -2.74 4.56
CA LYS A 59 3.63 -4.17 4.78
C LYS A 59 4.48 -4.77 3.67
N PHE A 60 4.20 -4.40 2.42
CA PHE A 60 4.99 -4.82 1.27
C PHE A 60 6.44 -4.37 1.40
N GLU A 61 6.69 -3.06 1.58
CA GLU A 61 8.02 -2.48 1.76
C GLU A 61 8.80 -3.15 2.91
N ALA A 62 8.15 -3.39 4.05
CA ALA A 62 8.76 -4.10 5.17
C ALA A 62 9.12 -5.55 4.79
N MET A 63 8.27 -6.24 4.05
CA MET A 63 8.52 -7.61 3.58
C MET A 63 9.69 -7.68 2.61
N ILE A 64 9.76 -6.80 1.59
CA ILE A 64 10.88 -6.81 0.63
C ILE A 64 12.21 -6.43 1.30
N LEU A 65 12.20 -5.53 2.28
CA LEU A 65 13.38 -5.22 3.07
C LEU A 65 13.84 -6.43 3.89
N ALA A 66 12.92 -7.15 4.53
CA ALA A 66 13.23 -8.36 5.26
C ALA A 66 13.78 -9.46 4.33
N ASP A 67 13.19 -9.65 3.16
CA ASP A 67 13.69 -10.58 2.13
C ASP A 67 15.11 -10.21 1.69
N MET A 68 15.39 -8.92 1.48
CA MET A 68 16.74 -8.45 1.13
C MET A 68 17.74 -8.76 2.25
N THR A 69 17.39 -8.52 3.52
CA THR A 69 18.28 -8.83 4.64
C THR A 69 18.55 -10.32 4.76
N VAL A 70 17.53 -11.17 4.62
CA VAL A 70 17.68 -12.64 4.65
C VAL A 70 18.56 -13.12 3.50
N CYS A 71 18.41 -12.53 2.30
CA CYS A 71 19.24 -12.85 1.14
C CYS A 71 20.73 -12.54 1.41
N LYS A 72 21.03 -11.35 1.97
CA LYS A 72 22.39 -10.95 2.33
C LYS A 72 22.98 -11.83 3.45
N GLU A 73 22.22 -12.12 4.50
CA GLU A 73 22.65 -13.03 5.57
C GLU A 73 22.95 -14.44 5.05
N THR A 74 22.15 -14.93 4.09
CA THR A 74 22.38 -16.24 3.46
C THR A 74 23.64 -16.24 2.61
N ALA A 75 23.90 -15.15 1.87
CA ALA A 75 25.14 -14.97 1.13
C ALA A 75 26.36 -14.95 2.05
N GLU A 76 26.28 -14.25 3.19
CA GLU A 76 27.35 -14.23 4.19
C GLU A 76 27.59 -15.60 4.82
N LYS A 77 26.53 -16.35 5.15
CA LYS A 77 26.67 -17.73 5.63
C LYS A 77 27.32 -18.64 4.59
N THR A 78 26.93 -18.50 3.33
CA THR A 78 27.51 -19.28 2.23
C THR A 78 29.02 -18.98 2.09
N LYS A 79 29.41 -17.72 2.23
CA LYS A 79 30.82 -17.31 2.27
C LYS A 79 31.54 -17.96 3.44
N THR A 80 31.00 -17.89 4.66
CA THR A 80 31.65 -18.49 5.83
C THR A 80 31.84 -19.99 5.65
N ASP A 81 30.79 -20.70 5.21
CA ASP A 81 30.83 -22.15 5.01
C ASP A 81 31.86 -22.54 3.94
N PHE A 82 31.94 -21.78 2.84
CA PHE A 82 32.95 -21.97 1.81
C PHE A 82 34.37 -21.76 2.33
N LEU A 83 34.59 -20.72 3.14
CA LEU A 83 35.88 -20.45 3.76
C LEU A 83 36.26 -21.55 4.76
N GLU A 84 35.31 -22.07 5.52
CA GLU A 84 35.53 -23.18 6.47
C GLU A 84 35.91 -24.47 5.75
N ALA A 85 35.20 -24.82 4.67
CA ALA A 85 35.46 -26.01 3.87
C ALA A 85 36.83 -25.99 3.18
N ASN A 86 37.36 -24.79 2.87
CA ASN A 86 38.61 -24.61 2.11
C ASN A 86 39.81 -24.20 2.99
N LYS A 87 39.71 -24.30 4.32
CA LYS A 87 40.82 -24.13 5.26
C LYS A 87 41.93 -25.15 4.95
N LYS A 88 43.16 -24.67 4.73
CA LYS A 88 44.34 -25.53 4.50
C LYS A 88 45.24 -25.55 5.73
N PRO A 89 45.80 -26.71 6.11
CA PRO A 89 46.75 -26.79 7.21
C PRO A 89 48.03 -26.01 6.89
N VAL A 90 48.55 -25.29 7.89
CA VAL A 90 49.77 -24.51 7.74
C VAL A 90 50.99 -25.44 7.73
N LYS A 91 51.84 -25.31 6.71
CA LYS A 91 53.09 -26.08 6.64
C LYS A 91 53.92 -25.85 7.91
N ARG A 92 54.34 -26.94 8.55
CA ARG A 92 55.20 -26.96 9.75
C ARG A 92 54.56 -26.46 11.05
N LYS A 93 53.22 -26.29 11.11
CA LYS A 93 52.49 -25.98 12.36
C LYS A 93 51.26 -26.88 12.51
N PRO A 94 51.37 -28.02 13.22
CA PRO A 94 50.23 -28.88 13.47
C PRO A 94 49.15 -28.13 14.27
N GLY A 95 47.89 -28.26 13.87
CA GLY A 95 46.74 -27.61 14.52
C GLY A 95 46.41 -26.19 14.04
N GLN A 96 47.24 -25.57 13.18
CA GLN A 96 46.91 -24.27 12.57
C GLN A 96 46.39 -24.46 11.15
N PHE A 97 45.26 -23.83 10.86
CA PHE A 97 44.64 -23.78 9.53
C PHE A 97 44.58 -22.34 9.05
N THR A 98 44.90 -22.12 7.77
CA THR A 98 44.83 -20.81 7.11
C THR A 98 43.99 -20.92 5.86
N VAL A 99 43.25 -19.86 5.57
CA VAL A 99 42.56 -19.68 4.30
C VAL A 99 43.56 -19.13 3.27
N PRO A 100 43.74 -19.78 2.12
CA PRO A 100 44.57 -19.22 1.05
C PRO A 100 43.98 -17.91 0.49
N PRO A 101 44.79 -16.91 0.14
CA PRO A 101 44.28 -15.62 -0.37
C PRO A 101 43.45 -15.76 -1.65
N ALA A 102 43.74 -16.75 -2.50
CA ALA A 102 42.94 -17.05 -3.69
C ALA A 102 41.51 -17.51 -3.33
N VAL A 103 41.36 -18.33 -2.28
CA VAL A 103 40.05 -18.79 -1.79
C VAL A 103 39.30 -17.62 -1.16
N GLN A 104 40.01 -16.72 -0.48
CA GLN A 104 39.41 -15.52 0.10
C GLN A 104 38.90 -14.57 -1.00
N ALA A 105 39.69 -14.34 -2.05
CA ALA A 105 39.29 -13.52 -3.20
C ALA A 105 38.06 -14.12 -3.94
N GLU A 106 38.03 -15.44 -4.12
CA GLU A 106 36.89 -16.14 -4.73
C GLU A 106 35.62 -16.03 -3.85
N ALA A 107 35.77 -16.16 -2.53
CA ALA A 107 34.69 -15.97 -1.56
C ALA A 107 34.18 -14.52 -1.50
N ASP A 108 35.07 -13.53 -1.69
CA ASP A 108 34.71 -12.12 -1.73
C ASP A 108 33.98 -11.77 -3.03
N GLN A 109 34.45 -12.27 -4.18
CA GLN A 109 33.80 -12.07 -5.47
C GLN A 109 32.41 -12.72 -5.54
N THR A 110 32.28 -13.92 -4.98
CA THR A 110 30.97 -14.60 -4.88
C THR A 110 30.02 -13.87 -3.93
N LEU A 111 30.52 -13.28 -2.83
CA LEU A 111 29.70 -12.44 -1.96
C LEU A 111 29.24 -11.16 -2.67
N GLU A 112 30.12 -10.47 -3.38
CA GLU A 112 29.77 -9.25 -4.12
C GLU A 112 28.70 -9.51 -5.18
N THR A 113 28.86 -10.58 -5.96
CA THR A 113 27.87 -10.98 -6.97
C THR A 113 26.54 -11.39 -6.34
N ALA A 114 26.55 -12.13 -5.23
CA ALA A 114 25.33 -12.49 -4.50
C ALA A 114 24.62 -11.26 -3.92
N ASN A 115 25.37 -10.33 -3.32
CA ASN A 115 24.82 -9.08 -2.79
C ASN A 115 24.22 -8.20 -3.89
N ALA A 116 24.88 -8.12 -5.06
CA ALA A 116 24.34 -7.42 -6.22
C ALA A 116 23.05 -8.08 -6.74
N ALA A 117 22.97 -9.41 -6.74
CA ALA A 117 21.74 -10.13 -7.11
C ALA A 117 20.60 -9.91 -6.10
N CYS A 118 20.90 -9.92 -4.79
CA CYS A 118 19.93 -9.58 -3.75
C CYS A 118 19.40 -8.16 -3.92
N GLN A 119 20.29 -7.20 -4.20
CA GLN A 119 19.92 -5.80 -4.43
C GLN A 119 19.08 -5.64 -5.71
N ALA A 120 19.47 -6.27 -6.82
CA ALA A 120 18.71 -6.23 -8.06
C ALA A 120 17.30 -6.84 -7.89
N THR A 121 17.17 -7.90 -7.09
CA THR A 121 15.87 -8.51 -6.78
C THR A 121 15.00 -7.56 -5.96
N TYR A 122 15.57 -6.91 -4.95
CA TYR A 122 14.90 -5.88 -4.16
C TYR A 122 14.42 -4.72 -5.05
N ASP A 123 15.29 -4.15 -5.87
CA ASP A 123 14.97 -3.03 -6.75
C ASP A 123 13.88 -3.40 -7.77
N THR A 124 13.94 -4.62 -8.30
CA THR A 124 12.93 -5.15 -9.24
C THR A 124 11.55 -5.26 -8.58
N ARG A 125 11.48 -5.85 -7.38
CA ARG A 125 10.21 -6.00 -6.64
C ARG A 125 9.65 -4.67 -6.16
N LEU A 126 10.53 -3.75 -5.76
CA LEU A 126 10.14 -2.39 -5.39
C LEU A 126 9.53 -1.64 -6.60
N ALA A 127 10.12 -1.80 -7.78
CA ALA A 127 9.63 -1.18 -9.01
C ALA A 127 8.33 -1.82 -9.53
N SER A 128 8.16 -3.14 -9.38
CA SER A 128 6.96 -3.85 -9.84
C SER A 128 5.79 -3.80 -8.84
N GLY A 129 6.06 -3.48 -7.56
CA GLY A 129 5.05 -3.50 -6.50
C GLY A 129 4.51 -4.90 -6.20
N SER A 130 5.29 -5.94 -6.52
CA SER A 130 4.92 -7.37 -6.41
C SER A 130 6.02 -8.20 -5.77
#